data_AF-A0A0F9A100-F1
#
_entry.id   AF-A0A0F9A100-F1
#
_cell.length_a   1.000
_cell.length_b   1.000
_cell.length_c   1.000
_cell.angle_alpha   90.00
_cell.angle_beta   90.00
_cell.angle_gamma   90.00
#
_symmetry.space_group_name_H-M   'P 1'
#
loop_
_entity.id
_entity.type
_entity.pdbx_description
1 polymer ?
#
loop_
_entity_poly.entity_id
_entity_poly.type
_entity_poly.pdbx_seq_one_letter_code
_entity_poly.pdbx_strand_id
1 'polypeptide(L)' 'KYKREDLYRTALGSRVICGNKELLYDEAPQAYKKCETVISDMVDAGLIEVVAKLRPVLTFKTNGGCSS' A
#
# COMPACT_ATOMS: atom_id res chain seq x y z
N LYS A 1 -8.81 -6.94 17.50
CA LYS A 1 -8.75 -5.47 17.73
C LYS A 1 -7.31 -5.03 17.45
N TYR A 2 -7.00 -4.61 16.22
CA TYR A 2 -5.62 -4.35 15.76
C TYR A 2 -5.03 -3.15 16.53
N LYS A 3 -3.82 -3.32 17.09
CA LYS A 3 -3.15 -2.26 17.87
C LYS A 3 -2.58 -1.23 16.91
N ARG A 4 -2.56 0.02 17.33
CA ARG A 4 -2.09 1.18 16.53
C ARG A 4 -0.70 0.97 15.95
N GLU A 5 0.15 0.17 16.58
CA GLU A 5 1.53 -0.13 16.15
C GLU A 5 1.58 -1.07 14.95
N ASP A 6 0.58 -1.95 14.79
CA ASP A 6 0.48 -2.90 13.66
C ASP A 6 0.13 -2.20 12.34
N LEU A 7 -0.34 -0.95 12.43
CA LEU A 7 -0.73 -0.12 11.29
C LEU A 7 0.42 0.71 10.71
N TYR A 8 1.54 0.82 11.44
CA TYR A 8 2.76 1.52 10.99
C TYR A 8 3.75 0.61 10.27
N ARG A 9 3.55 -0.71 10.34
CA ARG A 9 4.41 -1.70 9.68
C ARG A 9 3.56 -2.55 8.73
N THR A 10 3.88 -2.49 7.44
CA THR A 10 3.24 -3.37 6.45
C THR A 10 3.78 -4.79 6.58
N ALA A 11 3.07 -5.77 6.01
CA ALA A 11 3.54 -7.16 5.90
C ALA A 11 4.89 -7.30 5.18
N LEU A 12 5.28 -6.28 4.40
CA LEU A 12 6.58 -6.19 3.72
C LEU A 12 7.65 -5.46 4.55
N GLY A 13 7.38 -5.16 5.82
CA GLY A 13 8.32 -4.49 6.73
C GLY A 13 8.54 -2.99 6.44
N SER A 14 7.73 -2.40 5.55
CA SER A 14 7.80 -0.98 5.23
C SER A 14 7.14 -0.13 6.32
N ARG A 15 7.62 1.10 6.52
CA ARG A 15 7.04 2.04 7.48
C ARG A 15 5.96 2.88 6.80
N VAL A 16 4.82 3.07 7.46
CA VAL A 16 3.76 3.97 6.98
C VAL A 16 3.65 5.17 7.91
N ILE A 17 3.69 6.39 7.38
CA ILE A 17 3.47 7.64 8.13
C ILE A 17 2.16 8.25 7.63
N CYS A 18 1.12 8.25 8.48
CA CYS A 18 -0.17 8.85 8.17
C CYS A 18 -0.71 9.57 9.41
N GLY A 19 -0.84 10.89 9.33
CA GLY A 19 -1.39 11.74 10.40
C GLY A 19 -2.92 11.76 10.47
N ASN A 20 -3.61 11.18 9.48
CA ASN A 20 -5.07 11.07 9.47
C ASN A 20 -5.50 9.59 9.56
N LYS A 21 -6.29 9.27 10.59
CA LYS A 21 -6.74 7.90 10.90
C LYS A 21 -7.73 7.33 9.90
N GLU A 22 -8.59 8.17 9.31
CA GLU A 22 -9.68 7.70 8.44
C GLU A 22 -9.12 7.13 7.12
N LEU A 23 -8.14 7.82 6.52
CA LEU A 23 -7.44 7.37 5.31
C LEU A 23 -6.70 6.04 5.46
N LEU A 24 -6.35 5.66 6.69
CA LEU A 24 -5.64 4.41 6.92
C LEU A 24 -6.57 3.19 6.89
N TYR A 25 -7.85 3.37 7.24
CA TYR A 25 -8.86 2.32 7.15
C TYR A 25 -9.36 2.11 5.72
N ASP A 26 -9.46 3.19 4.93
CA ASP A 26 -9.89 3.11 3.53
C ASP A 26 -8.87 2.39 2.63
N GLU A 27 -7.58 2.49 2.95
CA GLU A 27 -6.51 1.84 2.19
C GLU A 27 -6.10 0.46 2.75
N ALA A 28 -6.97 -0.20 3.51
CA ALA A 28 -6.64 -1.51 4.05
C ALA A 28 -6.30 -2.48 2.89
N PRO A 29 -5.20 -3.26 2.98
CA PRO A 29 -4.73 -4.13 1.88
C PRO A 29 -5.79 -5.11 1.35
N GLN A 30 -6.76 -5.45 2.20
CA GLN A 30 -7.91 -6.30 1.88
C GLN A 30 -8.95 -5.67 0.94
N ALA A 31 -8.90 -4.35 0.72
CA ALA A 31 -9.75 -3.66 -0.25
C ALA A 31 -9.25 -3.84 -1.70
N TYR A 32 -7.99 -4.26 -1.88
CA TYR A 32 -7.36 -4.39 -3.19
C TYR A 32 -7.16 -5.86 -3.58
N LYS A 33 -7.37 -6.16 -4.86
CA LYS A 33 -6.91 -7.41 -5.46
C LYS A 33 -5.37 -7.45 -5.41
N LYS A 34 -4.82 -8.67 -5.30
CA LYS A 34 -3.37 -8.88 -5.37
C LYS A 34 -2.84 -8.32 -6.69
N CYS A 35 -1.90 -7.37 -6.61
CA CYS A 35 -1.30 -6.76 -7.79
C CYS A 35 -0.55 -7.79 -8.63
N GLU A 36 -0.04 -8.86 -8.02
CA GLU A 36 0.63 -9.96 -8.73
C GLU A 36 -0.28 -10.64 -9.76
N THR A 37 -1.57 -10.83 -9.44
CA THR A 37 -2.54 -11.44 -10.37
C THR A 37 -2.76 -10.54 -11.58
N VAL A 38 -2.98 -9.25 -11.35
CA VAL A 38 -3.21 -8.26 -12.41
C VAL A 38 -2.00 -8.16 -13.34
N ILE A 39 -0.79 -8.18 -12.79
CA ILE A 39 0.45 -8.19 -13.59
C ILE A 39 0.56 -9.49 -14.41
N SER A 40 0.31 -10.66 -13.81
CA SER A 40 0.35 -11.94 -14.51
C SER A 40 -0.59 -11.97 -15.70
N ASP A 41 -1.85 -11.57 -15.50
CA ASP A 41 -2.87 -11.57 -16.57
C ASP A 41 -2.45 -10.68 -17.76
N MET A 42 -1.83 -9.53 -17.48
CA MET A 42 -1.36 -8.61 -18.53
C MET A 42 -0.10 -9.12 -19.25
N VAL A 43 0.78 -9.84 -18.56
CA VAL A 43 1.96 -10.49 -19.16
C VAL A 43 1.52 -11.67 -20.04
N ASP A 44 0.60 -12.50 -19.55
CA ASP A 44 0.06 -13.66 -20.27
C ASP A 44 -0.70 -13.23 -21.55
N ALA A 45 -1.34 -12.06 -21.49
CA ALA A 45 -1.97 -11.42 -22.65
C ALA A 45 -0.98 -10.74 -23.61
N GLY A 46 0.32 -10.69 -23.28
CA GLY A 46 1.36 -10.04 -24.10
C GLY A 46 1.24 -8.52 -24.18
N LEU A 47 0.54 -7.89 -23.22
CA LEU A 47 0.27 -6.44 -23.22
C LEU A 47 1.37 -5.62 -22.54
N ILE A 48 2.11 -6.24 -21.62
CA ILE A 48 3.17 -5.58 -20.85
C ILE A 48 4.40 -6.49 -20.72
N GLU A 49 5.54 -5.88 -20.39
CA GLU A 49 6.76 -6.57 -19.97
C GLU A 49 7.17 -6.08 -18.56
N VAL A 50 7.56 -7.01 -17.68
CA VAL A 50 8.00 -6.68 -16.32
C VAL A 50 9.46 -6.23 -16.35
N VAL A 51 9.70 -4.93 -16.15
CA VAL A 51 11.06 -4.37 -16.13
C VAL A 51 11.71 -4.46 -14.75
N ALA A 52 10.94 -4.27 -13.68
CA ALA A 52 11.46 -4.31 -12.30
C ALA A 52 10.35 -4.56 -11.27
N LYS A 53 10.73 -5.12 -10.12
CA LYS A 53 9.88 -5.23 -8.92
C LYS A 53 10.47 -4.38 -7.79
N LEU A 54 9.68 -3.45 -7.26
CA LEU A 54 10.10 -2.59 -6.15
C LEU A 54 9.45 -3.03 -4.84
N ARG A 55 10.22 -2.94 -3.75
CA ARG A 55 9.70 -3.14 -2.39
C ARG A 55 9.66 -1.78 -1.69
N PRO A 56 8.48 -1.32 -1.21
CA PRO A 56 8.40 -0.05 -0.50
C PRO A 56 9.18 -0.17 0.82
N VAL A 57 9.92 0.88 1.16
CA VAL A 57 10.63 1.00 2.45
C VAL A 57 9.91 1.98 3.37
N LEU A 58 9.35 3.06 2.80
CA LEU A 58 8.59 4.10 3.47
C LEU A 58 7.40 4.52 2.62
N THR A 59 6.23 4.63 3.23
CA THR A 59 5.00 5.17 2.64
C THR A 59 4.58 6.38 3.47
N PHE A 60 4.81 7.58 2.94
CA PHE A 60 4.39 8.82 3.58
C PHE A 60 3.10 9.32 2.93
N LYS A 61 2.04 9.47 3.72
CA LYS A 61 0.74 9.95 3.22
C LYS A 61 0.47 11.39 3.64
N THR A 62 0.39 11.65 4.94
CA THR A 62 0.08 12.98 5.47
C THR A 62 0.76 13.20 6.82
N ASN A 63 1.07 14.46 7.15
CA ASN A 63 1.55 14.88 8.48
C ASN A 63 0.45 15.54 9.33
N GLY A 64 -0.83 15.25 9.07
CA GLY A 64 -1.94 15.77 9.89
C GLY A 64 -2.19 17.28 9.79
N GLY A 65 -1.72 17.96 8.75
CA GLY A 65 -2.00 19.38 8.51
C GLY A 65 -2.78 19.60 7.22
N CYS A 66 -4.09 19.75 7.31
CA CYS A 66 -4.80 20.78 6.54
C CYS A 66 -6.13 21.07 7.24
N SER A 67 -6.08 22.06 8.13
CA SER A 67 -7.26 22.79 8.59
C SER A 67 -7.79 23.60 7.40
N SER A 68 -9.04 23.44 7.03
CA SER A 68 -9.83 24.43 6.30
C SER A 68 -11.22 24.44 6.89
#